data_AF-K9W8S3-F1
#
_entry.id   AF-K9W8S3-F1
#
_cell.length_a   1.000
_cell.length_b   1.000
_cell.length_c   1.000
_cell.angle_alpha   90.00
_cell.angle_beta   90.00
_cell.angle_gamma   90.00
#
_symmetry.space_group_name_H-M   'P 1'
#
loop_
_entity.id
_entity.type
_entity.pdbx_description
1 polymer ?
#
loop_
_entity_poly.entity_id
_entity_poly.type
_entity_poly.pdbx_seq_one_letter_code
_entity_poly.pdbx_strand_id
1 'polypeptide(L)'
;MGAAGTGHTWHHIAGQTTSNLQRFGAVAIHNTGNLVRLAHGKGSIHQEITNFYNSVQPALSDSSDITVREWLSTQSFEEQQDFGIRVIQTFGEIV
;
A
#
# COMPACT_ATOMS: atom_id res chain seq x y z
N MET A 1 4.44 14.80 7.99
CA MET A 1 3.83 15.46 6.81
C MET A 1 2.50 16.05 7.21
N GLY A 2 2.08 17.14 6.56
CA GLY A 2 0.79 17.79 6.84
C GLY A 2 -0.40 17.03 6.25
N ALA A 3 -1.59 17.60 6.41
CA ALA A 3 -2.81 17.04 5.82
C ALA A 3 -2.70 16.96 4.27
N ALA A 4 -3.27 15.91 3.68
CA ALA A 4 -3.35 15.75 2.22
C ALA A 4 -4.46 16.63 1.57
N GLY A 5 -5.17 17.42 2.37
CA GLY A 5 -6.31 18.23 1.96
C GLY A 5 -7.64 17.46 2.04
N THR A 6 -8.74 18.20 1.92
CA THR A 6 -10.10 17.68 2.07
C THR A 6 -10.38 16.51 1.11
N GLY A 7 -10.98 15.44 1.62
CA GLY A 7 -11.35 14.25 0.84
C GLY A 7 -10.17 13.38 0.37
N HIS A 8 -8.96 13.63 0.85
CA HIS A 8 -7.76 12.91 0.42
C HIS A 8 -6.91 12.47 1.62
N THR A 9 -6.08 11.46 1.40
CA THR A 9 -5.07 11.00 2.35
C THR A 9 -3.72 10.76 1.65
N TRP A 10 -2.64 10.77 2.43
CA TRP A 10 -1.33 10.29 1.97
C TRP A 10 -1.31 8.77 2.10
N HIS A 11 -1.20 8.09 0.97
CA HIS A 11 -1.02 6.65 0.90
C HIS A 11 0.46 6.33 0.79
N HIS A 12 0.96 5.42 1.64
CA HIS A 12 2.32 4.92 1.55
C HIS A 12 2.39 3.82 0.50
N ILE A 13 3.27 3.98 -0.50
CA ILE A 13 3.44 3.01 -1.60
C ILE A 13 3.99 1.70 -1.03
N ALA A 14 5.14 1.75 -0.34
CA ALA A 14 5.58 0.72 0.59
C ALA A 14 5.00 1.02 1.98
N GLY A 15 4.19 0.09 2.51
CA GLY A 15 3.31 0.36 3.64
C GLY A 15 4.01 0.78 4.94
N GLN A 16 3.39 1.70 5.67
CA GLN A 16 3.80 2.11 7.03
C GLN A 16 3.37 1.04 8.07
N THR A 17 4.06 -0.09 8.10
CA THR A 17 3.85 -1.13 9.13
C THR A 17 5.00 -1.12 10.14
N THR A 18 4.76 -1.63 11.35
CA THR A 18 5.83 -1.79 12.35
C THR A 18 6.99 -2.65 11.84
N SER A 19 6.69 -3.72 11.10
CA SER A 19 7.70 -4.58 10.47
C SER A 19 8.54 -3.80 9.46
N ASN A 20 7.91 -3.03 8.56
CA ASN A 20 8.63 -2.24 7.57
C ASN A 20 9.45 -1.12 8.21
N LEU A 21 8.95 -0.49 9.27
CA LEU A 21 9.72 0.51 10.04
C LEU A 21 10.97 -0.09 10.67
N GLN A 22 10.89 -1.33 11.19
CA GLN A 22 12.04 -2.05 11.76
C GLN A 22 13.04 -2.50 10.67
N ARG A 23 12.54 -2.99 9.53
CA ARG A 23 13.36 -3.54 8.44
C ARG A 23 14.03 -2.46 7.59
N PHE A 24 13.32 -1.40 7.26
CA PHE A 24 13.75 -0.39 6.27
C PHE A 24 14.06 0.98 6.89
N GLY A 25 13.65 1.19 8.14
CA GLY A 25 13.87 2.44 8.85
C GLY A 25 12.90 3.56 8.48
N ALA A 26 12.79 4.53 9.39
CA ALA A 26 11.86 5.65 9.26
C ALA A 26 12.12 6.52 8.01
N VAL A 27 13.38 6.66 7.58
CA VAL A 27 13.74 7.49 6.41
C VAL A 27 13.19 6.89 5.11
N ALA A 28 13.28 5.57 4.94
CA ALA A 28 12.76 4.89 3.76
C ALA A 28 11.22 4.89 3.71
N ILE A 29 10.56 4.81 4.88
CA ILE A 29 9.10 4.79 4.95
C ILE A 29 8.50 6.19 4.87
N HIS A 30 9.06 7.18 5.58
CA HIS A 30 8.49 8.52 5.72
C HIS A 30 9.16 9.56 4.82
N ASN A 31 9.14 9.33 3.51
CA ASN A 31 9.61 10.33 2.53
C ASN A 31 8.58 10.54 1.42
N THR A 32 8.71 11.67 0.73
CA THR A 32 7.77 12.08 -0.33
C THR A 32 7.83 11.19 -1.58
N GLY A 33 8.92 10.45 -1.79
CA GLY A 33 9.03 9.46 -2.87
C GLY A 33 8.28 8.17 -2.59
N ASN A 34 7.92 7.91 -1.34
CA ASN A 34 7.13 6.73 -0.92
C ASN A 34 5.64 7.06 -0.70
N LEU A 35 5.16 8.20 -1.23
CA LEU A 35 3.80 8.68 -0.96
C LEU A 35 3.09 9.12 -2.22
N VAL A 36 1.80 8.80 -2.24
CA VAL A 36 0.87 9.32 -3.24
C VAL A 36 -0.37 9.86 -2.55
N ARG A 37 -0.91 10.96 -3.09
CA ARG A 37 -2.15 11.56 -2.62
C ARG A 37 -3.32 10.84 -3.27
N LEU A 38 -4.19 10.20 -2.48
CA LEU A 38 -5.35 9.46 -2.98
C LEU A 38 -6.65 10.02 -2.41
N ALA A 39 -7.73 9.93 -3.19
CA ALA A 39 -9.08 10.13 -2.68
C ALA A 39 -9.35 9.15 -1.52
N HIS A 40 -10.02 9.63 -0.49
CA HIS A 40 -10.29 8.88 0.75
C HIS A 40 -11.78 8.89 1.10
N GLY A 41 -12.20 7.87 1.85
CA GLY A 41 -13.59 7.66 2.25
C GLY A 41 -14.23 6.45 1.59
N LYS A 42 -15.52 6.23 1.85
CA LYS A 42 -16.27 5.08 1.35
C LYS A 42 -16.31 5.09 -0.18
N GLY A 43 -15.95 3.97 -0.81
CA GLY A 43 -15.92 3.83 -2.27
C GLY A 43 -14.79 4.62 -2.95
N SER A 44 -13.80 5.09 -2.20
CA SER A 44 -12.61 5.71 -2.77
C SER A 44 -11.58 4.66 -3.18
N ILE A 45 -10.68 5.03 -4.10
CA ILE A 45 -9.51 4.23 -4.47
C ILE A 45 -8.70 3.77 -3.24
N HIS A 46 -8.55 4.63 -2.22
CA HIS A 46 -7.83 4.26 -1.00
C HIS A 46 -8.53 3.11 -0.24
N GLN A 47 -9.86 3.11 -0.21
CA GLN A 47 -10.65 2.04 0.39
C GLN A 47 -10.48 0.73 -0.38
N GLU A 48 -10.52 0.78 -1.72
CA GLU A 48 -10.37 -0.39 -2.58
C GLU A 48 -8.99 -1.03 -2.45
N ILE A 49 -7.93 -0.22 -2.49
CA ILE A 49 -6.56 -0.67 -2.24
C ILE A 49 -6.44 -1.31 -0.85
N THR A 50 -7.05 -0.70 0.17
CA THR A 50 -7.06 -1.26 1.54
C THR A 50 -7.74 -2.62 1.57
N ASN A 51 -8.89 -2.76 0.91
CA ASN A 51 -9.63 -4.02 0.84
C ASN A 51 -8.81 -5.10 0.12
N PHE A 52 -8.16 -4.75 -0.99
CA PHE A 52 -7.28 -5.66 -1.72
C PHE A 52 -6.12 -6.17 -0.85
N TYR A 53 -5.41 -5.27 -0.15
CA TYR A 53 -4.33 -5.66 0.75
C TYR A 53 -4.79 -6.58 1.90
N ASN A 54 -6.04 -6.44 2.34
CA ASN A 54 -6.63 -7.28 3.39
C ASN A 54 -7.27 -8.57 2.86
N SER A 55 -7.26 -8.80 1.55
CA SER A 55 -7.81 -10.02 0.96
C SER A 55 -6.77 -11.14 0.90
N VAL A 56 -7.24 -12.38 0.85
CA VAL A 56 -6.41 -13.55 0.53
C VAL A 56 -6.49 -13.76 -0.99
N GLN A 57 -5.34 -13.84 -1.65
CA GLN A 57 -5.24 -14.01 -3.10
C GLN A 57 -4.30 -15.17 -3.43
N PRO A 58 -4.80 -16.42 -3.47
CA PRO A 58 -3.95 -17.60 -3.63
C PRO A 58 -3.12 -17.58 -4.92
N ALA A 59 -3.65 -17.01 -6.00
CA ALA A 59 -2.93 -16.88 -7.27
C ALA A 59 -1.76 -15.87 -7.23
N LEU A 60 -1.65 -15.07 -6.17
CA LEU A 60 -0.65 -14.03 -6.01
C LEU A 60 0.37 -14.38 -4.93
N SER A 61 -0.08 -14.95 -3.81
CA SER A 61 0.77 -15.30 -2.67
C SER A 61 1.19 -16.77 -2.63
N ASP A 62 0.68 -17.60 -3.55
CA ASP A 62 0.76 -19.07 -3.50
C ASP A 62 0.26 -19.64 -2.15
N SER A 63 -0.65 -18.92 -1.48
CA SER A 63 -1.16 -19.28 -0.16
C SER A 63 -2.63 -18.88 0.02
N SER A 64 -3.40 -19.76 0.65
CA SER A 64 -4.81 -19.54 0.99
C SER A 64 -5.03 -19.04 2.42
N ASP A 65 -3.96 -18.83 3.18
CA ASP A 65 -4.05 -18.57 4.62
C ASP A 65 -3.54 -17.18 5.01
N ILE A 66 -2.85 -16.48 4.09
CA ILE A 66 -2.29 -15.15 4.34
C ILE A 66 -2.87 -14.12 3.39
N THR A 67 -3.04 -12.91 3.91
CA THR A 67 -3.45 -11.76 3.12
C THR A 67 -2.34 -11.30 2.18
N VAL A 68 -2.71 -10.55 1.14
CA VAL A 68 -1.74 -9.89 0.24
C VAL A 68 -0.74 -9.05 1.04
N ARG A 69 -1.20 -8.34 2.08
CA ARG A 69 -0.31 -7.54 2.94
C ARG A 69 0.71 -8.38 3.69
N GLU A 70 0.30 -9.52 4.24
CA GLU A 70 1.20 -10.42 4.98
C GLU A 70 2.23 -11.03 4.05
N TRP A 71 1.81 -11.52 2.88
CA TRP A 71 2.74 -11.99 1.84
C TRP A 71 3.74 -10.89 1.44
N LEU A 72 3.24 -9.70 1.10
CA LEU A 72 4.06 -8.57 0.67
C LEU A 72 5.05 -8.12 1.76
N SER A 73 4.71 -8.32 3.04
CA SER A 73 5.58 -8.01 4.16
C SER A 73 6.86 -8.84 4.21
N THR A 74 6.96 -9.93 3.44
CA THR A 74 8.17 -10.75 3.32
C THR A 74 9.14 -10.25 2.25
N GLN A 75 8.65 -9.41 1.33
CA GLN A 75 9.42 -8.91 0.18
C GLN A 75 10.41 -7.80 0.54
N SER A 76 11.32 -7.49 -0.39
CA SER A 76 12.26 -6.35 -0.29
C SER A 76 11.53 -5.02 -0.37
N PHE A 77 12.18 -3.91 0.03
CA PHE A 77 11.56 -2.59 -0.05
C PHE A 77 11.17 -2.24 -1.49
N GLU A 78 12.08 -2.50 -2.43
CA GLU A 78 11.90 -2.23 -3.86
C GLU A 78 10.71 -3.02 -4.42
N GLU A 79 10.60 -4.31 -4.08
CA GLU A 79 9.47 -5.15 -4.48
C GLU A 79 8.14 -4.65 -3.90
N GLN A 80 8.14 -4.19 -2.64
CA GLN A 80 6.96 -3.59 -2.02
C GLN A 80 6.55 -2.29 -2.71
N GLN A 81 7.53 -1.46 -3.08
CA GLN A 81 7.29 -0.20 -3.77
C GLN A 81 6.73 -0.43 -5.19
N ASP A 82 7.35 -1.33 -5.96
CA ASP A 82 6.92 -1.68 -7.31
C ASP A 82 5.54 -2.34 -7.31
N PHE A 83 5.26 -3.19 -6.33
CA PHE A 83 3.93 -3.76 -6.14
C PHE A 83 2.89 -2.69 -5.81
N GLY A 84 3.22 -1.79 -4.87
CA GLY A 84 2.34 -0.68 -4.49
C GLY A 84 1.98 0.22 -5.67
N ILE A 85 2.96 0.57 -6.51
CA ILE A 85 2.73 1.38 -7.73
C ILE A 85 1.76 0.67 -8.67
N ARG A 86 1.97 -0.62 -8.95
CA ARG A 86 1.08 -1.41 -9.82
C ARG A 86 -0.35 -1.47 -9.28
N VAL A 87 -0.51 -1.69 -7.98
CA VAL A 87 -1.83 -1.68 -7.32
C VAL A 87 -2.52 -0.33 -7.48
N ILE A 88 -1.80 0.77 -7.23
CA ILE A 88 -2.34 2.13 -7.39
C ILE A 88 -2.77 2.38 -8.84
N GLN A 89 -1.97 1.95 -9.83
CA GLN A 89 -2.31 2.07 -11.25
C GLN A 89 -3.56 1.26 -11.60
N THR A 90 -3.62 0.00 -11.16
CA THR A 90 -4.79 -0.88 -11.42
C THR A 90 -6.08 -0.30 -10.85
N PHE A 91 -6.11 0.12 -9.58
CA PHE A 91 -7.32 0.70 -9.00
C PHE A 91 -7.60 2.15 -9.44
N GLY A 92 -6.56 2.86 -9.91
CA GLY A 92 -6.69 4.22 -10.42
C GLY A 92 -7.19 4.32 -11.85
N GLU A 93 -7.02 3.26 -12.66
CA GLU A 93 -7.60 3.15 -14.00
C GLU A 93 -9.04 2.61 -13.99
N ILE A 94 -9.47 2.00 -12.88
CA ILE A 94 -10.82 1.39 -12.73
C ILE A 94 -11.89 2.42 -12.30
N VAL A 95 -11.52 3.67 -12.02
CA VAL A 95 -12.43 4.77 -11.60
C VAL A 95 -12.84 5.72 -12.72
#